data_AF-G2DYS2-F1
#
_entry.id   AF-G2DYS2-F1
#
_cell.length_a   1.000
_cell.length_b   1.000
_cell.length_c   1.000
_cell.angle_alpha   90.00
_cell.angle_beta   90.00
_cell.angle_gamma   90.00
#
_symmetry.space_group_name_H-M   'P 1'
#
loop_
_entity.id
_entity.type
_entity.pdbx_description
1 polymer ?
#
loop_
_entity_poly.entity_id
_entity_poly.type
_entity_poly.pdbx_seq_one_letter_code
_entity_poly.pdbx_strand_id
1 'polypeptide(L)'
;MQRWIHAEKDRYYLVDLVQDLLGDWTLVLCWGALGSRRGRLRVVGVASEAEGLAQVEDIARRRQKRGYRRQVESTRGDHGSSKAVDADRPLNTQGHTDTDVLKQAGPGA
;
A
#
# COMPACT_ATOMS: atom_id res chain seq x y z
N MET A 1 -6.01 -10.14 -7.70
CA MET A 1 -5.62 -9.50 -6.42
C MET A 1 -6.21 -8.10 -6.26
N GLN A 2 -6.82 -7.82 -5.10
CA GLN A 2 -7.36 -6.50 -4.75
C GLN A 2 -6.84 -6.06 -3.37
N ARG A 3 -6.46 -4.78 -3.24
CA ARG A 3 -5.93 -4.22 -2.00
C ARG A 3 -6.73 -2.99 -1.58
N TRP A 4 -6.91 -2.83 -0.28
CA TRP A 4 -7.48 -1.67 0.35
C TRP A 4 -6.60 -1.17 1.50
N ILE A 5 -6.53 0.14 1.66
CA ILE A 5 -5.73 0.81 2.70
C ILE A 5 -6.61 1.78 3.48
N HIS A 6 -6.49 1.74 4.80
CA HIS A 6 -7.05 2.73 5.71
C HIS A 6 -5.90 3.56 6.29
N ALA A 7 -5.64 4.71 5.65
CA ALA A 7 -4.48 5.55 5.97
C ALA A 7 -4.45 5.99 7.44
N GLU A 8 -5.58 6.42 8.00
CA GLU A 8 -5.64 6.94 9.38
C GLU A 8 -5.32 5.91 10.46
N LYS A 9 -5.62 4.63 10.20
CA LYS A 9 -5.39 3.53 11.17
C LYS A 9 -4.15 2.74 10.85
N ASP A 10 -3.43 3.15 9.81
CA ASP A 10 -2.30 2.45 9.22
C ASP A 10 -2.59 0.95 8.99
N ARG A 11 -3.76 0.63 8.40
CA ARG A 11 -4.19 -0.75 8.16
C ARG A 11 -4.35 -1.07 6.69
N TYR A 12 -3.99 -2.28 6.30
CA TYR A 12 -4.24 -2.82 4.97
C TYR A 12 -5.16 -4.03 5.03
N TYR A 13 -5.87 -4.23 3.94
CA TYR A 13 -6.69 -5.39 3.67
C TYR A 13 -6.44 -5.83 2.24
N LEU A 14 -6.24 -7.11 2.01
CA LEU A 14 -5.88 -7.68 0.72
C LEU A 14 -6.72 -8.92 0.53
N VAL A 15 -7.25 -9.07 -0.67
CA VAL A 15 -8.02 -10.25 -1.06
C VAL A 15 -7.52 -10.72 -2.41
N ASP A 16 -7.32 -12.02 -2.52
CA ASP A 16 -7.03 -12.70 -3.77
C ASP A 16 -7.94 -13.90 -3.94
N LEU A 17 -8.46 -14.08 -5.14
CA LEU A 17 -9.23 -15.25 -5.53
C LEU A 17 -8.33 -16.07 -6.44
N VAL A 18 -7.98 -17.27 -6.00
CA VAL A 18 -7.00 -18.12 -6.66
C VAL A 18 -7.65 -19.49 -6.87
N GLN A 19 -7.46 -20.05 -8.05
CA GLN A 19 -7.82 -21.44 -8.31
C GLN A 19 -6.69 -22.36 -7.84
N ASP A 20 -7.03 -23.43 -7.12
CA ASP A 20 -6.06 -24.42 -6.67
C ASP A 20 -5.72 -25.42 -7.79
N LEU A 21 -4.84 -26.39 -7.49
CA LEU A 21 -4.39 -27.40 -8.45
C LEU A 21 -5.47 -28.44 -8.81
N LEU A 22 -6.51 -28.57 -7.99
CA LEU A 22 -7.63 -29.49 -8.22
C LEU A 22 -8.77 -28.81 -8.99
N GLY A 23 -8.66 -27.50 -9.22
CA GLY A 23 -9.66 -26.69 -9.90
C GLY A 23 -10.66 -26.03 -8.95
N ASP A 24 -10.52 -26.24 -7.63
CA ASP A 24 -11.34 -25.61 -6.62
C ASP A 24 -10.92 -24.15 -6.42
N TRP A 25 -11.88 -23.31 -6.05
CA TRP A 25 -11.63 -21.89 -5.87
C TRP A 25 -11.31 -21.60 -4.41
N THR A 26 -10.31 -20.76 -4.20
CA THR A 26 -9.83 -20.39 -2.87
C THR A 26 -9.72 -18.88 -2.75
N LEU A 27 -10.40 -18.33 -1.75
CA LEU A 27 -10.32 -16.94 -1.38
C LEU A 27 -9.28 -16.74 -0.27
N VAL A 28 -8.22 -16.02 -0.60
CA VAL A 28 -7.11 -15.68 0.30
C VAL A 28 -7.29 -14.26 0.79
N LEU A 29 -7.41 -14.08 2.11
CA LEU A 29 -7.58 -12.78 2.75
C LEU A 29 -6.41 -12.48 3.67
N CYS A 30 -5.75 -11.35 3.46
CA CYS A 30 -4.65 -10.89 4.31
C CYS A 30 -4.98 -9.51 4.89
N TRP A 31 -4.73 -9.28 6.18
CA TRP A 31 -4.90 -7.97 6.78
C TRP A 31 -3.94 -7.74 7.94
N GLY A 32 -3.61 -6.48 8.17
CA GLY A 32 -2.64 -6.11 9.21
C GLY A 32 -2.45 -4.60 9.28
N ALA A 33 -1.54 -4.17 10.15
CA ALA A 33 -1.03 -2.80 10.12
C ALA A 33 0.07 -2.68 9.04
N LEU A 34 0.18 -1.56 8.32
CA LEU A 34 1.17 -1.40 7.24
C LEU A 34 2.60 -1.44 7.80
N GLY A 35 2.83 -0.89 9.00
CA GLY A 35 4.14 -0.94 9.66
C GLY A 35 4.45 -2.21 10.47
N SER A 36 3.55 -3.19 10.52
CA SER A 36 3.72 -4.38 11.38
C SER A 36 3.97 -5.65 10.59
N ARG A 37 4.94 -6.46 11.06
CA ARG A 37 5.15 -7.83 10.57
C ARG A 37 4.06 -8.81 11.04
N ARG A 38 3.16 -8.40 11.95
CA ARG A 38 2.11 -9.25 12.52
C ARG A 38 0.79 -9.07 11.77
N GLY A 39 0.75 -9.56 10.53
CA GLY A 39 -0.47 -9.72 9.75
C GLY A 39 -1.30 -10.93 10.21
N ARG A 40 -2.55 -10.98 9.75
CA ARG A 40 -3.37 -12.19 9.78
C ARG A 40 -3.68 -12.61 8.34
N LEU A 41 -3.75 -13.92 8.16
CA LEU A 41 -4.12 -14.58 6.93
C LEU A 41 -5.37 -15.43 7.23
N ARG A 42 -6.32 -15.43 6.31
CA ARG A 42 -7.43 -16.37 6.31
C ARG A 42 -7.61 -16.90 4.89
N VAL A 43 -7.79 -18.20 4.79
CA VAL A 43 -8.07 -18.89 3.54
C VAL A 43 -9.48 -19.48 3.65
N VAL A 44 -10.28 -19.32 2.60
CA VAL A 44 -11.66 -19.81 2.54
C VAL A 44 -11.84 -20.51 1.21
N GLY A 45 -12.22 -21.79 1.23
CA GLY A 45 -12.65 -22.49 0.02
C GLY A 45 -14.01 -21.95 -0.44
N VAL A 46 -14.16 -21.73 -1.74
CA VAL A 46 -15.41 -21.30 -2.37
C VAL A 46 -15.73 -22.28 -3.50
N ALA A 47 -17.02 -22.58 -3.69
CA ALA A 47 -17.42 -23.65 -4.61
C ALA A 47 -17.32 -23.21 -6.08
N SER A 48 -17.28 -21.91 -6.35
CA SER A 48 -17.20 -21.37 -7.70
C SER A 48 -16.49 -20.02 -7.77
N GLU A 49 -15.98 -19.69 -8.95
CA GLU A 49 -15.41 -18.38 -9.25
C GLU A 49 -16.43 -17.26 -8.98
N ALA A 50 -17.66 -17.44 -9.48
CA ALA A 50 -18.73 -16.45 -9.34
C ALA A 50 -19.06 -16.16 -7.86
N GLU A 51 -19.10 -17.20 -7.02
CA GLU A 51 -19.29 -17.05 -5.58
C GLU A 51 -18.10 -16.34 -4.94
N GLY A 52 -16.87 -16.70 -5.34
CA GLY A 52 -15.66 -16.02 -4.91
C GLY A 52 -15.68 -14.52 -5.25
N LEU A 53 -16.03 -14.17 -6.49
CA LEU A 53 -16.14 -12.79 -6.95
C LEU A 53 -17.24 -12.02 -6.20
N ALA A 54 -18.40 -12.63 -5.98
CA ALA A 54 -19.47 -12.03 -5.19
C ALA A 54 -19.02 -11.74 -3.76
N GLN A 55 -18.27 -12.66 -3.13
CA GLN A 55 -17.68 -12.43 -1.80
C GLN A 55 -16.66 -11.28 -1.81
N VAL A 56 -15.83 -11.18 -2.85
CA VAL A 56 -14.86 -10.08 -3.01
C VAL A 56 -15.58 -8.74 -3.11
N GLU A 57 -16.65 -8.64 -3.90
CA GLU A 57 -17.46 -7.42 -4.02
C GLU A 57 -18.13 -7.02 -2.71
N ASP A 58 -18.66 -8.01 -1.98
CA ASP A 58 -19.23 -7.81 -0.67
C ASP A 58 -18.21 -7.25 0.33
N ILE A 59 -17.00 -7.81 0.32
CA ILE A 59 -15.88 -7.29 1.11
C ILE A 59 -15.55 -5.87 0.67
N ALA A 60 -15.45 -5.61 -0.62
CA ALA A 60 -15.14 -4.29 -1.16
C ALA A 60 -16.12 -3.22 -0.64
N ARG A 61 -17.42 -3.49 -0.77
CA ARG A 61 -18.51 -2.62 -0.29
C ARG A 61 -18.44 -2.41 1.22
N ARG A 62 -18.22 -3.47 2.00
CA ARG A 62 -18.08 -3.38 3.47
C ARG A 62 -16.84 -2.58 3.88
N ARG A 63 -15.74 -2.67 3.13
CA ARG A 63 -14.48 -1.96 3.41
C ARG A 63 -14.56 -0.49 3.04
N GLN A 64 -15.15 -0.16 1.89
CA GLN A 64 -15.42 1.23 1.48
C GLN A 64 -16.27 1.97 2.53
N LYS A 65 -17.35 1.34 3.03
CA LYS A 65 -18.18 1.90 4.12
C LYS A 65 -17.40 2.15 5.42
N ARG A 66 -16.27 1.48 5.63
CA ARG A 66 -15.41 1.62 6.82
C ARG A 66 -14.21 2.54 6.59
N GLY A 67 -14.21 3.35 5.52
CA GLY A 67 -13.14 4.32 5.22
C GLY A 67 -11.90 3.71 4.56
N TYR A 68 -11.95 2.45 4.14
CA TYR A 68 -10.85 1.86 3.37
C TYR A 68 -10.91 2.29 1.91
N ARG A 69 -9.80 2.77 1.36
CA ARG A 69 -9.67 3.12 -0.06
C ARG A 69 -9.04 1.97 -0.84
N ARG A 70 -9.66 1.60 -1.97
CA ARG A 70 -9.14 0.58 -2.88
C ARG A 70 -7.88 1.13 -3.57
N GLN A 71 -6.83 0.35 -3.59
CA GLN A 71 -5.64 0.59 -4.41
C GLN A 71 -5.85 -0.18 -5.70
N VAL A 72 -6.01 0.55 -6.81
CA VAL A 72 -6.00 -0.05 -8.14
C VAL A 72 -4.53 -0.19 -8.49
N GLU A 73 -4.02 -1.41 -8.45
CA GLU A 73 -2.68 -1.69 -8.96
C GLU A 73 -2.80 -1.68 -10.49
N SER A 74 -2.35 -0.59 -11.11
CA SER A 74 -2.31 -0.45 -12.56
C SER A 74 -1.35 -1.52 -13.10
N THR A 75 -1.87 -2.61 -13.64
CA THR A 75 -1.02 -3.65 -14.22
C THR A 75 -0.23 -3.03 -15.38
N ARG A 76 1.09 -3.16 -15.28
CA ARG A 76 2.11 -2.46 -16.06
C ARG A 76 1.97 -2.66 -17.57
N GLY A 77 2.02 -1.55 -18.30
CA GLY A 77 2.19 -1.49 -19.74
C GLY A 77 2.24 -0.04 -20.23
N ASP A 78 3.08 0.81 -19.63
CA ASP A 78 3.40 2.10 -20.25
C ASP A 78 4.89 2.43 -20.04
N HIS A 79 5.69 2.13 -21.06
CA HIS A 79 7.01 2.72 -21.23
C HIS A 79 6.78 4.11 -21.82
N GLY A 80 6.47 5.06 -20.95
CA GLY A 80 6.09 6.40 -21.38
C GLY A 80 6.20 7.39 -20.24
N SER A 81 7.30 8.13 -20.24
CA SER A 81 7.44 9.40 -19.54
C SER A 81 6.13 10.22 -19.54
N SER A 82 5.59 10.55 -18.37
CA SER A 82 5.13 11.92 -18.11
C SER A 82 4.90 12.21 -16.64
N LYS A 83 5.62 13.23 -16.18
CA LYS A 83 5.30 14.01 -14.99
C LYS A 83 3.95 14.70 -15.16
N ALA A 84 3.15 14.76 -14.10
CA ALA A 84 2.24 15.87 -13.79
C ALA A 84 1.70 15.66 -12.36
N VAL A 85 2.33 16.28 -11.37
CA VAL A 85 1.86 17.50 -10.68
C VAL A 85 0.56 17.28 -9.86
N ASP A 86 0.73 17.12 -8.55
CA ASP A 86 -0.07 17.89 -7.62
C ASP A 86 0.84 18.40 -6.50
N ALA A 87 0.91 19.73 -6.45
CA ALA A 87 1.70 20.52 -5.55
C ALA A 87 0.96 20.64 -4.22
N ASP A 88 1.52 20.10 -3.14
CA ASP A 88 1.67 20.85 -1.87
C ASP A 88 2.47 20.03 -0.86
N ARG A 89 3.79 20.10 -0.97
CA ARG A 89 4.69 19.95 0.18
C ARG A 89 6.02 20.58 -0.19
N PRO A 90 6.43 21.71 0.43
CA PRO A 90 7.70 22.31 0.12
C PRO A 90 8.84 21.35 0.49
N LEU A 91 9.59 20.94 -0.54
CA LEU A 91 10.88 20.29 -0.40
C LEU A 91 11.87 21.32 0.16
N ASN A 92 12.42 21.02 1.32
CA ASN A 92 13.67 21.60 1.78
C ASN A 92 14.81 21.09 0.86
N THR A 93 15.39 22.01 0.11
CA THR A 93 16.56 21.88 -0.78
C THR A 93 17.12 23.31 -0.90
N GLN A 94 18.39 23.65 -0.88
CA GLN A 94 19.71 23.01 -0.91
C GLN A 94 20.61 23.91 0.00
N GLY A 95 21.84 23.58 0.37
CA GLY A 95 22.94 23.24 -0.50
C GLY A 95 24.26 23.47 0.23
N HIS A 96 25.19 22.58 -0.03
CA HIS A 96 26.57 22.66 0.38
C HIS A 96 27.29 23.68 -0.52
N THR A 97 27.92 24.68 0.07
CA THR A 97 29.04 25.40 -0.55
C THR A 97 30.17 25.46 0.46
N ASP A 98 31.22 24.71 0.13
CA ASP A 98 32.55 24.85 0.69
C ASP A 98 33.03 26.30 0.49
N THR A 99 33.34 27.01 1.57
CA THR A 99 34.37 28.05 1.57
C THR A 99 35.09 28.01 2.90
N ASP A 100 36.37 27.73 2.74
CA ASP A 100 37.50 27.77 3.67
C ASP A 100 37.58 29.10 4.46
N VAL A 101 38.47 29.11 5.47
CA VAL A 101 39.11 30.27 6.12
C VAL A 101 38.67 30.62 7.56
N LEU A 102 39.55 30.20 8.50
CA LEU A 102 39.98 30.85 9.76
C LEU A 102 38.90 31.05 10.86
N LYS A 103 39.13 30.81 12.16
CA LYS A 103 40.32 31.09 12.96
C LYS A 103 40.14 30.49 14.38
N GLN A 104 41.28 30.14 14.95
CA GLN A 104 41.59 29.82 16.35
C GLN A 104 40.83 30.65 17.40
N ALA A 105 40.53 30.03 18.55
CA ALA A 105 41.09 30.37 19.87
C ALA A 105 40.17 29.91 21.03
N GLY A 106 40.71 29.13 21.98
CA GLY A 106 40.31 29.21 23.40
C GLY A 106 40.75 30.58 23.98
N PRO A 107 40.38 30.99 25.21
CA PRO A 107 40.54 30.23 26.47
C PRO A 107 39.24 30.28 27.33
N GLY A 108 39.03 29.44 28.35
CA GLY A 108 39.71 29.46 29.64
C GLY A 108 39.06 30.48 30.58
N ALA A 109 38.25 29.98 31.53
CA ALA A 109 37.98 30.55 32.84
C ALA A 109 37.30 29.46 33.70
#